data_AF-A0A9X9I064-F1
#
_entry.id   AF-A0A9X9I064-F1
#
_cell.length_a   1.000
_cell.length_b   1.000
_cell.length_c   1.000
_cell.angle_alpha   90.00
_cell.angle_beta   90.00
_cell.angle_gamma   90.00
#
_symmetry.space_group_name_H-M   'P 1'
#
loop_
_entity.id
_entity.type
_entity.pdbx_description
1 polymer ?
#
loop_
_entity_poly.entity_id
_entity_poly.type
_entity_poly.pdbx_seq_one_letter_code
_entity_poly.pdbx_strand_id
1 'polypeptide(L)'
;MILEFIKKLFGATSSTQRGGWNEEEGVYYAKGSYDNAVEYNNELMCIANFMLYHMEDMNKAMDKRNYAQAEKVRLEWIAAIPNYIEQADKLGAYKGDASLLNDLKRHLRFFSNLMEDGYKKLIQIRASGKHGSEEDEEQLDENNEKILDSTNRFNEVSDEFLEKFEDE
;
A
#
# COMPACT_ATOMS: atom_id res chain seq x y z
N MET A 1 -13.07 -12.54 9.61
CA MET A 1 -11.94 -12.34 10.54
C MET A 1 -11.09 -11.14 10.13
N ILE A 2 -10.77 -10.94 8.84
CA ILE A 2 -9.98 -9.80 8.37
C ILE A 2 -10.70 -8.46 8.47
N LEU A 3 -12.01 -8.40 8.18
CA LEU A 3 -12.80 -7.17 8.35
C LEU A 3 -12.79 -6.66 9.81
N GLU A 4 -12.79 -7.56 10.78
CA GLU A 4 -12.73 -7.22 12.21
C GLU A 4 -11.30 -6.85 12.65
N PHE A 5 -10.26 -7.42 12.03
CA PHE A 5 -8.87 -7.02 12.26
C PHE A 5 -8.57 -5.63 11.69
N ILE A 6 -9.10 -5.34 10.51
CA ILE A 6 -9.09 -4.02 9.87
C ILE A 6 -9.83 -3.02 10.77
N LYS A 7 -11.07 -3.28 11.18
CA LYS A 7 -11.80 -2.40 12.12
C LYS A 7 -11.08 -2.18 13.46
N LYS A 8 -10.34 -3.17 13.96
CA LYS A 8 -9.58 -3.08 15.21
C LYS A 8 -8.30 -2.23 15.07
N LEU A 9 -7.68 -2.25 13.89
CA LEU A 9 -6.61 -1.31 13.50
C LEU A 9 -7.15 0.11 13.25
N PHE A 10 -8.40 0.23 12.77
CA PHE A 10 -9.05 1.51 12.43
C PHE A 10 -10.06 2.02 13.47
N GLY A 11 -9.88 1.68 14.76
CA GLY A 11 -10.44 2.49 15.85
C GLY A 11 -11.89 2.21 16.27
N ALA A 12 -12.29 0.95 16.44
CA ALA A 12 -13.54 0.61 17.13
C ALA A 12 -13.34 -0.23 18.40
N THR A 13 -12.38 0.11 19.28
CA THR A 13 -12.50 -0.12 20.74
C THR A 13 -11.51 0.77 21.51
N SER A 14 -12.05 1.75 22.23
CA SER A 14 -11.56 2.36 23.48
C SER A 14 -10.11 2.08 23.93
N SER A 15 -9.16 2.91 23.51
CA SER A 15 -8.08 3.44 24.37
C SER A 15 -7.25 4.47 23.57
N THR A 16 -7.39 5.76 23.92
CA THR A 16 -6.44 6.88 23.69
C THR A 16 -5.71 6.94 22.34
N GLN A 17 -6.18 7.84 21.47
CA GLN A 17 -5.49 8.34 20.27
C GLN A 17 -3.98 8.56 20.51
N ARG A 18 -3.14 7.83 19.77
CA ARG A 18 -1.78 8.27 19.43
C ARG A 18 -1.66 8.25 17.91
N GLY A 19 -2.11 9.33 17.28
CA GLY A 19 -1.74 9.65 15.91
C GLY A 19 -0.80 10.86 15.91
N GLY A 20 -0.08 11.11 14.83
CA GLY A 20 1.00 12.08 14.73
C GLY A 20 2.40 11.47 14.93
N TRP A 21 3.40 12.34 15.05
CA TRP A 21 4.79 11.95 15.29
C TRP A 21 4.99 11.36 16.70
N ASN A 22 5.63 10.18 16.77
CA ASN A 22 6.09 9.56 18.00
C ASN A 22 7.62 9.72 18.11
N GLU A 23 8.08 10.58 19.03
CA GLU A 23 9.50 10.86 19.25
C GLU A 23 10.29 9.65 19.76
N GLU A 24 9.69 8.78 20.58
CA GLU A 24 10.37 7.61 21.15
C GLU A 24 10.66 6.56 20.08
N GLU A 25 9.74 6.42 19.12
CA GLU A 25 9.82 5.42 18.06
C GLU A 25 10.44 5.98 16.76
N GLY A 26 10.45 7.30 16.61
CA GLY A 26 10.87 7.97 15.36
C GLY A 26 9.92 7.66 14.19
N VAL A 27 8.63 7.46 14.48
CA VAL A 27 7.63 7.02 13.50
C VAL A 27 6.40 7.93 13.55
N TYR A 28 5.81 8.20 12.39
CA TYR A 28 4.53 8.88 12.27
C TYR A 28 3.38 7.86 12.19
N TYR A 29 2.31 8.11 12.97
CA TYR A 29 1.07 7.34 12.92
C TYR A 29 -0.04 8.18 12.30
N ALA A 30 -0.73 7.66 11.28
CA ALA A 30 -1.87 8.35 10.68
C ALA A 30 -2.91 8.77 11.74
N LYS A 31 -3.21 10.07 11.81
CA LYS A 31 -4.27 10.64 12.67
C LYS A 31 -5.52 11.01 11.87
N GLY A 32 -5.45 10.99 10.53
CA GLY A 32 -6.56 11.32 9.62
C GLY A 32 -6.75 12.82 9.39
N SER A 33 -5.73 13.62 9.71
CA SER A 33 -5.72 15.08 9.57
C SER A 33 -4.27 15.58 9.58
N TYR A 34 -4.02 16.74 9.01
CA TYR A 34 -2.66 17.30 8.91
C TYR A 34 -2.67 18.79 9.25
N ASP A 35 -1.60 19.25 9.87
CA ASP A 35 -1.40 20.65 10.23
C ASP A 35 -0.47 21.38 9.24
N ASN A 36 0.38 20.64 8.52
CA ASN A 36 1.36 21.17 7.58
C ASN A 36 1.67 20.16 6.44
N ALA A 37 2.51 20.56 5.49
CA ALA A 37 2.88 19.75 4.33
C ALA A 37 3.57 18.43 4.73
N VAL A 38 4.44 18.46 5.75
CA VAL A 38 5.14 17.26 6.23
C VAL A 38 4.14 16.24 6.80
N GLU A 39 3.20 16.69 7.63
CA GLU A 39 2.16 15.80 8.15
C GLU A 39 1.23 15.30 7.04
N TYR A 40 0.87 16.15 6.07
CA TYR A 40 0.06 15.72 4.93
C TYR A 40 0.75 14.62 4.12
N ASN A 41 2.05 14.79 3.84
CA ASN A 41 2.85 13.77 3.19
C ASN A 41 2.86 12.48 4.00
N ASN A 42 3.12 12.58 5.31
CA ASN A 42 3.18 11.41 6.20
C ASN A 42 1.84 10.66 6.29
N GLU A 43 0.70 11.36 6.32
CA GLU A 43 -0.63 10.74 6.28
C GLU A 43 -0.81 9.91 5.00
N LEU A 44 -0.46 10.46 3.84
CA LEU A 44 -0.56 9.75 2.56
C LEU A 44 0.44 8.59 2.47
N MET A 45 1.66 8.75 2.99
CA MET A 45 2.67 7.68 3.06
C MET A 45 2.22 6.55 3.98
N CYS A 46 1.57 6.83 5.12
CA CYS A 46 0.99 5.80 5.97
C CYS A 46 -0.05 4.96 5.22
N ILE A 47 -0.87 5.59 4.37
CA ILE A 47 -1.84 4.88 3.54
C ILE A 47 -1.13 4.00 2.50
N ALA A 48 -0.09 4.50 1.83
CA ALA A 48 0.71 3.71 0.89
C ALA A 48 1.35 2.49 1.57
N ASN A 49 1.87 2.67 2.79
CA ASN A 49 2.56 1.61 3.54
C ASN A 49 1.64 0.45 3.93
N PHE A 50 0.30 0.58 3.86
CA PHE A 50 -0.58 -0.58 4.04
C PHE A 50 -0.36 -1.68 2.99
N MET A 51 0.24 -1.35 1.85
CA MET A 51 0.63 -2.34 0.84
C MET A 51 1.67 -3.33 1.38
N LEU A 52 2.54 -2.90 2.31
CA LEU A 52 3.59 -3.74 2.88
C LEU A 52 3.05 -4.92 3.69
N TYR A 53 1.95 -4.73 4.44
CA TYR A 53 1.33 -5.82 5.20
C TYR A 53 0.74 -6.89 4.28
N HIS A 54 0.08 -6.48 3.20
CA HIS A 54 -0.44 -7.44 2.22
C HIS A 54 0.69 -8.16 1.47
N MET A 55 1.79 -7.46 1.18
CA MET A 55 2.98 -8.05 0.57
C MET A 55 3.63 -9.10 1.49
N GLU A 56 3.72 -8.82 2.79
CA GLU A 56 4.22 -9.78 3.78
C GLU A 56 3.35 -11.04 3.82
N ASP A 57 2.02 -10.89 3.90
CA ASP A 57 1.09 -12.02 3.92
C ASP A 57 1.14 -12.82 2.62
N MET A 58 1.27 -12.16 1.47
CA MET A 58 1.43 -12.80 0.16
C MET A 58 2.73 -13.59 0.10
N ASN A 59 3.87 -12.99 0.45
CA ASN A 59 5.18 -13.64 0.45
C ASN A 59 5.19 -14.86 1.37
N LYS A 60 4.66 -14.71 2.59
CA LYS A 60 4.52 -15.82 3.54
C LYS A 60 3.67 -16.97 3.01
N ALA A 61 2.60 -16.69 2.27
CA ALA A 61 1.78 -17.72 1.65
C ALA A 61 2.50 -18.41 0.48
N MET A 62 3.17 -17.63 -0.38
CA MET A 62 3.92 -18.10 -1.53
C MET A 62 5.14 -18.94 -1.13
N ASP A 63 5.90 -18.52 -0.12
CA ASP A 63 7.06 -19.25 0.43
C ASP A 63 6.67 -20.61 1.01
N LYS A 64 5.52 -20.66 1.67
CA LYS A 64 4.93 -21.92 2.18
C LYS A 64 4.30 -22.76 1.09
N ARG A 65 4.33 -22.32 -0.17
CA ARG A 65 3.66 -22.93 -1.32
C ARG A 65 2.16 -23.14 -1.09
N ASN A 66 1.56 -22.30 -0.25
CA ASN A 66 0.14 -22.34 0.05
C ASN A 66 -0.60 -21.41 -0.92
N TYR A 67 -0.74 -21.86 -2.17
CA TYR A 67 -1.29 -21.05 -3.25
C TYR A 67 -2.78 -20.72 -3.08
N ALA A 68 -3.53 -21.56 -2.37
CA ALA A 68 -4.91 -21.26 -1.98
C ALA A 68 -4.97 -20.06 -1.01
N GLN A 69 -4.04 -20.00 -0.05
CA GLN A 69 -3.92 -18.84 0.83
C GLN A 69 -3.39 -17.60 0.08
N ALA A 70 -2.44 -17.77 -0.84
CA ALA A 70 -1.94 -16.65 -1.66
C ALA A 70 -3.07 -16.03 -2.50
N GLU A 71 -3.91 -16.86 -3.13
CA GLU A 71 -5.09 -16.41 -3.88
C GLU A 71 -6.10 -15.67 -2.98
N LYS A 72 -6.28 -16.14 -1.75
CA LYS A 72 -7.12 -15.46 -0.77
C LYS A 72 -6.57 -14.08 -0.41
N VAL A 73 -5.27 -13.98 -0.10
CA VAL A 73 -4.59 -12.70 0.19
C VAL A 73 -4.73 -11.75 -1.01
N ARG A 74 -4.55 -12.23 -2.24
CA ARG A 74 -4.72 -11.46 -3.48
C ARG A 74 -6.09 -10.78 -3.56
N LEU A 75 -7.14 -11.55 -3.30
CA LEU A 75 -8.53 -11.04 -3.35
C LEU A 75 -8.83 -10.08 -2.20
N GLU A 76 -8.31 -10.34 -1.01
CA GLU A 76 -8.45 -9.47 0.16
C GLU A 76 -7.72 -8.14 -0.04
N TRP A 77 -6.55 -8.17 -0.67
CA TRP A 77 -5.80 -6.97 -1.06
C TRP A 77 -6.59 -6.10 -2.04
N ILE A 78 -7.10 -6.69 -3.13
CA ILE A 78 -7.96 -5.98 -4.11
C ILE A 78 -9.16 -5.34 -3.41
N ALA A 79 -9.84 -6.08 -2.52
CA ALA A 79 -11.02 -5.59 -1.81
C ALA A 79 -10.71 -4.45 -0.82
N ALA A 80 -9.48 -4.36 -0.31
CA ALA A 80 -9.07 -3.32 0.64
C ALA A 80 -8.74 -1.98 -0.05
N ILE A 81 -8.24 -2.01 -1.29
CA ILE A 81 -7.75 -0.82 -2.01
C ILE A 81 -8.79 0.32 -2.11
N PRO A 82 -10.08 0.07 -2.42
CA PRO A 82 -11.09 1.13 -2.44
C PRO A 82 -11.22 1.88 -1.11
N ASN A 83 -11.08 1.19 0.03
CA ASN A 83 -11.13 1.82 1.35
C ASN A 83 -9.89 2.70 1.63
N TYR A 84 -8.72 2.31 1.14
CA TYR A 84 -7.52 3.15 1.25
C TYR A 84 -7.63 4.42 0.39
N ILE A 85 -8.22 4.29 -0.81
CA ILE A 85 -8.52 5.45 -1.67
C ILE A 85 -9.52 6.39 -0.98
N GLU A 86 -10.57 5.85 -0.35
CA GLU A 86 -11.55 6.66 0.40
C GLU A 86 -10.91 7.40 1.58
N GLN A 87 -10.00 6.74 2.31
CA GLN A 87 -9.23 7.38 3.39
C GLN A 87 -8.38 8.54 2.87
N ALA A 88 -7.69 8.35 1.74
CA ALA A 88 -6.93 9.41 1.11
C ALA A 88 -7.83 10.57 0.62
N ASP A 89 -8.98 10.26 0.02
CA ASP A 89 -9.93 11.26 -0.45
C ASP A 89 -10.51 12.13 0.68
N LYS A 90 -10.60 11.59 1.92
CA LYS A 90 -11.02 12.37 3.10
C LYS A 90 -10.01 13.44 3.52
N LEU A 91 -8.73 13.25 3.22
CA LEU A 91 -7.67 14.25 3.49
C LEU A 91 -7.77 15.42 2.51
N GLY A 92 -8.25 15.18 1.28
CA GLY A 92 -8.40 16.20 0.25
C GLY A 92 -7.06 16.75 -0.25
N ALA A 93 -7.12 17.82 -1.04
CA ALA A 93 -5.93 18.47 -1.60
C ALA A 93 -5.26 19.40 -0.57
N TYR A 94 -3.94 19.36 -0.48
CA TYR A 94 -3.18 20.29 0.37
C TYR A 94 -3.10 21.66 -0.29
N LYS A 95 -3.76 22.67 0.29
CA LYS A 95 -3.81 24.06 -0.25
C LYS A 95 -4.20 24.13 -1.74
N GLY A 96 -5.07 23.22 -2.17
CA GLY A 96 -5.53 23.12 -3.56
C GLY A 96 -4.61 22.30 -4.48
N ASP A 97 -3.45 21.84 -3.99
CA ASP A 97 -2.59 20.89 -4.69
C ASP A 97 -3.02 19.45 -4.41
N ALA A 98 -3.47 18.75 -5.46
CA ALA A 98 -3.89 17.36 -5.39
C ALA A 98 -2.86 16.39 -5.99
N SER A 99 -1.65 16.83 -6.33
CA SER A 99 -0.67 16.04 -7.07
C SER A 99 -0.28 14.77 -6.33
N LEU A 100 0.18 14.90 -5.08
CA LEU A 100 0.54 13.76 -4.24
C LEU A 100 -0.65 12.82 -3.95
N LEU A 101 -1.84 13.38 -3.67
CA LEU A 101 -3.06 12.59 -3.46
C LEU A 101 -3.41 11.78 -4.71
N ASN A 102 -3.40 12.41 -5.88
CA ASN A 102 -3.70 11.73 -7.14
C ASN A 102 -2.67 10.64 -7.46
N ASP A 103 -1.41 10.88 -7.09
CA ASP A 103 -0.34 9.91 -7.28
C ASP A 103 -0.47 8.70 -6.35
N LEU A 104 -0.76 8.93 -5.07
CA LEU A 104 -1.12 7.85 -4.14
C LEU A 104 -2.26 7.00 -4.71
N LYS A 105 -3.33 7.65 -5.18
CA LYS A 105 -4.47 6.92 -5.76
C LYS A 105 -4.08 6.12 -7.01
N ARG A 106 -3.13 6.60 -7.80
CA ARG A 106 -2.58 5.84 -8.93
C ARG A 106 -1.76 4.65 -8.44
N HIS A 107 -0.88 4.84 -7.47
CA HIS A 107 -0.07 3.78 -6.85
C HIS A 107 -0.94 2.68 -6.22
N LEU A 108 -2.00 3.05 -5.50
CA LEU A 108 -2.98 2.10 -4.96
C LEU A 108 -3.70 1.31 -6.07
N ARG A 109 -4.14 1.98 -7.14
CA ARG A 109 -4.77 1.30 -8.29
C ARG A 109 -3.80 0.40 -9.05
N PHE A 110 -2.52 0.76 -9.10
CA PHE A 110 -1.48 -0.08 -9.66
C PHE A 110 -1.43 -1.44 -8.93
N PHE A 111 -1.42 -1.46 -7.60
CA PHE A 111 -1.46 -2.71 -6.84
C PHE A 111 -2.73 -3.54 -7.12
N SER A 112 -3.88 -2.89 -7.31
CA SER A 112 -5.11 -3.61 -7.70
C SER A 112 -4.92 -4.34 -9.02
N ASN A 113 -4.41 -3.66 -10.04
CA ASN A 113 -4.16 -4.25 -11.36
C ASN A 113 -3.10 -5.35 -11.31
N LEU A 114 -2.03 -5.13 -10.53
CA LEU A 114 -0.98 -6.11 -10.30
C LEU A 114 -1.53 -7.40 -9.65
N MET A 115 -2.46 -7.25 -8.70
CA MET A 115 -3.13 -8.39 -8.08
C MET A 115 -4.14 -9.05 -9.02
N GLU A 116 -4.82 -8.31 -9.91
CA GLU A 116 -5.77 -8.88 -10.86
C GLU A 116 -5.11 -9.72 -11.96
N ASP A 117 -3.89 -9.34 -12.36
CA ASP A 117 -3.16 -9.97 -13.46
C ASP A 117 -1.83 -10.61 -13.01
N GLY A 118 -0.80 -9.81 -12.72
CA GLY A 118 0.57 -10.29 -12.51
C GLY A 118 0.73 -11.34 -11.40
N TYR A 119 0.20 -11.07 -10.20
CA TYR A 119 0.26 -12.04 -9.10
C TYR A 119 -0.70 -13.22 -9.30
N LYS A 120 -1.83 -13.01 -9.98
CA LYS A 120 -2.75 -14.10 -10.34
C LYS A 120 -2.05 -15.10 -11.26
N LYS A 121 -1.35 -14.62 -12.29
CA LYS A 121 -0.52 -15.45 -13.19
C LYS A 121 0.58 -16.17 -12.43
N LEU A 122 1.35 -15.45 -11.59
CA LEU A 122 2.42 -16.04 -10.79
C LEU A 122 1.91 -17.19 -9.89
N ILE A 123 0.79 -16.98 -9.19
CA ILE A 123 0.15 -18.01 -8.36
C ILE A 123 -0.24 -19.22 -9.21
N GLN A 124 -0.82 -19.01 -10.40
CA GLN A 124 -1.24 -20.09 -11.31
C GLN A 124 -0.05 -20.91 -11.83
N ILE A 125 1.04 -20.24 -12.24
CA ILE A 125 2.28 -20.88 -12.68
C ILE A 125 2.80 -21.78 -11.55
N ARG A 126 2.97 -21.24 -10.34
CA ARG A 126 3.49 -21.99 -9.20
C ARG A 126 2.57 -23.13 -8.75
N ALA A 127 1.25 -22.91 -8.78
CA ALA A 127 0.25 -23.94 -8.47
C ALA A 127 0.22 -25.08 -9.48
N SER A 128 0.65 -24.86 -10.72
CA SER A 128 0.79 -25.90 -11.75
C SER A 128 2.06 -26.76 -11.58
N GLY A 129 2.86 -26.50 -10.54
CA GLY A 129 4.09 -27.24 -10.25
C GLY A 129 5.35 -26.66 -10.91
N LYS A 130 5.25 -25.48 -11.52
CA LYS A 130 6.34 -24.81 -12.25
C LYS A 130 7.14 -23.79 -11.42
N HIS A 131 7.09 -23.89 -10.10
CA HIS A 131 7.87 -22.99 -9.24
C HIS A 131 9.38 -23.19 -9.48
N GLY A 132 10.11 -22.09 -9.71
CA GLY A 132 11.52 -22.09 -10.11
C GLY A 132 11.77 -22.46 -11.57
N SER A 133 10.74 -22.44 -12.41
CA SER A 133 10.91 -22.51 -13.86
C SER A 133 11.21 -21.13 -14.45
N GLU A 134 11.72 -21.08 -15.68
CA GLU A 134 11.94 -19.83 -16.43
C GLU A 134 10.66 -18.96 -16.49
N GLU A 135 9.49 -19.57 -16.73
CA GLU A 135 8.20 -18.88 -16.75
C GLU A 135 7.83 -18.26 -15.38
N ASP A 136 8.21 -18.92 -14.28
CA ASP A 136 8.00 -18.41 -12.91
C ASP A 136 8.92 -17.23 -12.60
N GLU A 137 10.19 -17.32 -13.02
CA GLU A 137 11.20 -16.27 -12.84
C GLU A 137 10.86 -15.04 -13.68
N GLU A 138 10.53 -15.21 -14.96
CA GLU A 138 10.12 -14.11 -15.85
C GLU A 138 8.89 -13.36 -15.30
N GLN A 139 7.87 -14.09 -14.83
CA GLN A 139 6.68 -13.44 -14.29
C GLN A 139 6.96 -12.72 -12.95
N LEU A 140 7.84 -13.29 -12.12
CA LEU A 140 8.26 -12.66 -10.87
C LEU A 140 9.04 -11.36 -11.15
N ASP A 141 9.98 -11.40 -12.08
CA ASP A 141 10.78 -10.24 -12.47
C ASP A 141 9.92 -9.14 -13.06
N GLU A 142 8.99 -9.46 -13.97
CA GLU A 142 8.03 -8.50 -14.52
C GLU A 142 7.19 -7.82 -13.41
N ASN A 143 6.76 -8.59 -12.41
CA ASN A 143 6.01 -8.05 -11.28
C ASN A 143 6.89 -7.10 -10.42
N ASN A 144 8.13 -7.50 -10.15
CA ASN A 144 9.06 -6.72 -9.33
C ASN A 144 9.47 -5.41 -10.01
N GLU A 145 9.76 -5.43 -11.31
CA GLU A 145 10.08 -4.23 -12.09
C GLU A 145 8.94 -3.22 -12.05
N LYS A 146 7.70 -3.68 -12.23
CA LYS A 146 6.50 -2.84 -12.15
C LYS A 146 6.29 -2.24 -10.76
N ILE A 147 6.52 -3.02 -9.69
CA ILE A 147 6.45 -2.51 -8.31
C ILE A 147 7.48 -1.42 -8.10
N LEU A 148 8.72 -1.65 -8.54
CA LEU A 148 9.82 -0.69 -8.41
C LEU A 148 9.49 0.61 -9.13
N ASP A 149 9.04 0.55 -10.39
CA ASP A 149 8.65 1.72 -11.18
C ASP A 149 7.53 2.52 -10.49
N SER A 150 6.46 1.84 -10.07
CA SER A 150 5.35 2.53 -9.41
C SER A 150 5.75 3.15 -8.08
N THR A 151 6.65 2.52 -7.33
CA THR A 151 7.11 3.00 -6.02
C THR A 151 8.07 4.17 -6.18
N ASN A 152 9.03 4.08 -7.10
CA ASN A 152 9.96 5.17 -7.40
C ASN A 152 9.21 6.43 -7.83
N ARG A 153 8.24 6.27 -8.73
CA ARG A 153 7.41 7.40 -9.18
C ARG A 153 6.62 8.05 -8.05
N PHE A 154 6.05 7.24 -7.16
CA PHE A 154 5.30 7.78 -6.02
C PHE A 154 6.22 8.53 -5.04
N ASN A 155 7.40 7.98 -4.76
CA ASN A 155 8.41 8.62 -3.92
C ASN A 155 8.91 9.94 -4.53
N GLU A 156 9.16 9.97 -5.85
CA GLU A 156 9.56 11.20 -6.56
C GLU A 156 8.50 12.30 -6.41
N VAL A 157 7.21 11.97 -6.57
CA VAL A 157 6.13 12.96 -6.37
C VAL A 157 5.99 13.39 -4.90
N SER A 158 6.29 12.50 -3.95
CA SER A 158 6.38 12.85 -2.52
C SER A 158 7.50 13.86 -2.27
N ASP A 159 8.69 13.61 -2.83
CA ASP A 159 9.84 14.50 -2.69
C ASP A 159 9.57 15.86 -3.33
N GLU A 160 9.07 15.90 -4.58
CA GLU A 160 8.66 17.13 -5.27
C GLU A 160 7.60 17.92 -4.49
N PHE A 161 6.65 17.22 -3.86
CA PHE A 161 5.63 17.85 -3.03
C PHE A 161 6.25 18.53 -1.80
N LEU A 162 7.17 17.85 -1.12
CA LEU A 162 7.83 18.41 0.07
C LEU A 162 8.72 19.60 -0.30
N GLU A 163 9.52 19.50 -1.37
CA GLU A 163 10.34 20.61 -1.89
C GLU A 163 9.48 21.84 -2.22
N LYS A 164 8.33 21.63 -2.86
CA LYS A 164 7.40 22.71 -3.21
C LYS A 164 6.88 23.50 -2.01
N PHE A 165 6.78 22.86 -0.84
CA PHE A 165 6.20 23.42 0.37
C PHE A 165 7.21 23.52 1.53
N GLU A 166 8.52 23.52 1.24
CA GLU A 166 9.57 23.52 2.28
C GLU A 166 9.64 24.82 3.10
N ASP A 167 9.25 25.94 2.48
CA ASP A 167 9.32 27.30 3.05
C ASP A 167 8.03 27.73 3.78
N GLU A 168 7.06 26.83 3.95
CA GLU A 168 5.80 27.09 4.66
C GLU A 168 5.91 26.99 6.19
#